data_AF-A0A0K2ZDG6-F1
#
_entry.id   AF-A0A0K2ZDG6-F1
#
_cell.length_a   1.000
_cell.length_b   1.000
_cell.length_c   1.000
_cell.angle_alpha   90.00
_cell.angle_beta   90.00
_cell.angle_gamma   90.00
#
_symmetry.space_group_name_H-M   'P 1'
#
loop_
_entity.id
_entity.type
_entity.pdbx_description
1 polymer ?
#
loop_
_entity_poly.entity_id
_entity_poly.type
_entity_poly.pdbx_seq_one_letter_code
_entity_poly.pdbx_strand_id
1 'polypeptide(L)'
;MKSLWLPRMFMASLLAFAVQGLLLAMQPAPEKEMQQALAYVLKNDIVLSRTFGECPNLRFTRSAAKRTPTFLIEGSCAIKHNPEEDADCPAYHVHATGTIDTPAHWTVRQLQLKLVCSSEGAAAQRRT
;
A
#
# COMPACT_ATOMS: atom_id res chain seq x y z
N MET A 1 63.28 34.31 21.55
CA MET A 1 63.46 33.53 20.31
C MET A 1 62.90 32.14 20.50
N LYS A 2 61.92 31.76 19.67
CA LYS A 2 61.49 30.41 19.22
C LYS A 2 59.97 30.34 19.08
N SER A 3 59.53 30.73 17.89
CA SER A 3 58.29 30.28 17.23
C SER A 3 58.42 28.79 16.91
N LEU A 4 57.29 28.04 16.87
CA LEU A 4 56.98 26.86 16.03
C LEU A 4 55.69 26.21 16.61
N TRP A 5 54.52 26.46 16.03
CA TRP A 5 53.89 25.74 14.90
C TRP A 5 52.77 24.79 15.39
N LEU A 6 51.52 25.26 15.32
CA LEU A 6 50.32 24.44 15.31
C LEU A 6 50.16 23.82 13.92
N PRO A 7 49.90 22.51 13.78
CA PRO A 7 49.16 22.01 12.65
C PRO A 7 47.67 22.01 13.00
N ARG A 8 46.91 22.84 12.26
CA ARG A 8 45.48 22.69 12.03
C ARG A 8 45.20 21.25 11.57
N MET A 9 44.66 20.41 12.46
CA MET A 9 44.09 19.13 12.05
C MET A 9 42.66 19.39 11.57
N PHE A 10 42.44 19.05 10.30
CA PHE A 10 41.21 19.15 9.56
C PHE A 10 40.05 18.43 10.26
N MET A 11 39.04 19.19 10.70
CA MET A 11 37.68 18.67 10.85
C MET A 11 37.07 18.50 9.46
N ALA A 12 37.26 17.34 8.85
CA ALA A 12 36.62 17.00 7.59
C ALA A 12 36.32 15.50 7.54
N SER A 13 35.21 15.07 8.15
CA SER A 13 34.51 13.82 7.81
C SER A 13 33.20 13.67 8.58
N LEU A 14 32.20 14.49 8.25
CA LEU A 14 30.81 14.27 8.67
C LEU A 14 29.84 14.68 7.56
N LEU A 15 29.99 14.14 6.35
CA LEU A 15 29.07 14.45 5.22
C LEU A 15 28.82 13.25 4.29
N ALA A 16 28.82 12.02 4.81
CA ALA A 16 28.60 10.82 3.98
C ALA A 16 27.33 10.00 4.34
N PHE A 17 26.50 10.43 5.29
CA PHE A 17 25.34 9.63 5.73
C PHE A 17 23.96 10.18 5.31
N ALA A 18 23.88 11.35 4.68
CA ALA A 18 22.58 11.92 4.30
C ALA A 18 21.95 11.29 3.04
N VAL A 19 22.73 10.61 2.19
CA VAL A 19 22.26 10.09 0.90
C VAL A 19 21.62 8.70 1.02
N GLN A 20 21.98 7.90 2.02
CA GLN A 20 21.46 6.54 2.19
C GLN A 20 20.03 6.49 2.74
N GLY A 21 19.59 7.51 3.48
CA GLY A 21 18.22 7.57 4.02
C GLY A 21 17.15 7.77 2.95
N LEU A 22 17.49 8.41 1.82
CA LEU A 22 16.52 8.72 0.76
C LEU A 22 16.18 7.49 -0.10
N LEU A 23 17.16 6.61 -0.32
CA LEU A 23 17.00 5.38 -1.13
C LEU A 23 16.18 4.30 -0.41
N LEU A 24 16.30 4.20 0.91
CA LEU A 24 15.51 3.26 1.72
C LEU A 24 14.01 3.63 1.76
N ALA A 25 13.66 4.92 1.62
CA ALA A 25 12.27 5.36 1.60
C ALA A 25 11.52 5.03 0.30
N MET A 26 12.22 4.59 -0.77
CA MET A 26 11.61 4.21 -2.05
C MET A 26 11.46 2.69 -2.23
N GLN A 27 12.00 1.88 -1.32
CA GLN A 27 11.81 0.43 -1.41
C GLN A 27 10.40 0.03 -0.94
N PRO A 28 9.74 -0.92 -1.63
CA PRO A 28 8.47 -1.44 -1.15
C PRO A 28 8.66 -2.02 0.26
N ALA A 29 7.73 -1.70 1.15
CA ALA A 29 7.77 -2.22 2.52
C ALA A 29 7.78 -3.76 2.51
N PRO A 30 8.45 -4.41 3.47
CA PRO A 30 8.40 -5.86 3.63
C PRO A 30 6.95 -6.39 3.64
N GLU A 31 6.71 -7.57 3.05
CA GLU A 31 5.36 -8.14 2.91
C GLU A 31 4.59 -8.24 4.23
N LYS A 32 5.29 -8.61 5.31
CA LYS A 32 4.71 -8.67 6.65
C LYS A 32 4.18 -7.32 7.14
N GLU A 33 4.89 -6.22 6.85
CA GLU A 33 4.45 -4.87 7.20
C GLU A 33 3.23 -4.46 6.37
N MET A 34 3.18 -4.84 5.09
CA MET A 34 2.02 -4.57 4.23
C MET A 34 0.76 -5.32 4.68
N GLN A 35 0.90 -6.57 5.11
CA GLN A 35 -0.21 -7.35 5.68
C GLN A 35 -0.69 -6.76 7.01
N GLN A 36 0.21 -6.31 7.87
CA GLN A 36 -0.14 -5.63 9.12
C GLN A 36 -0.86 -4.29 8.85
N ALA A 37 -0.39 -3.52 7.86
CA ALA A 37 -1.04 -2.28 7.43
C ALA A 37 -2.45 -2.53 6.87
N LEU A 38 -2.62 -3.57 6.06
CA LEU A 38 -3.93 -4.00 5.56
C LEU A 38 -4.87 -4.36 6.70
N ALA A 39 -4.41 -5.20 7.65
CA ALA A 39 -5.20 -5.60 8.81
C ALA A 39 -5.58 -4.39 9.68
N TYR A 40 -4.67 -3.42 9.84
CA TYR A 40 -4.94 -2.18 10.55
C TYR A 40 -6.05 -1.36 9.87
N VAL A 41 -5.95 -1.13 8.56
CA VAL A 41 -6.95 -0.34 7.81
C VAL A 41 -8.32 -1.03 7.84
N LEU A 42 -8.37 -2.34 7.57
CA LEU A 42 -9.61 -3.12 7.60
C LEU A 42 -10.27 -3.17 8.99
N LYS A 43 -9.46 -3.12 10.06
CA LYS A 43 -9.97 -3.10 11.45
C LYS A 43 -10.54 -1.73 11.84
N ASN A 44 -9.95 -0.64 11.36
CA ASN A 44 -10.28 0.71 11.82
C ASN A 44 -11.25 1.46 10.89
N ASP A 45 -11.43 1.02 9.65
CA ASP A 45 -12.42 1.57 8.73
C ASP A 45 -13.68 0.69 8.69
N ILE A 46 -14.80 1.21 9.21
CA ILE A 46 -16.05 0.45 9.33
C ILE A 46 -16.66 0.08 7.97
N VAL A 47 -16.44 0.91 6.94
CA VAL A 47 -16.96 0.64 5.59
C VAL A 47 -16.17 -0.54 5.02
N LEU A 48 -14.84 -0.44 5.03
CA LEU A 48 -13.99 -1.51 4.50
C LEU A 48 -14.14 -2.82 5.28
N SER A 49 -14.25 -2.74 6.61
CA SER A 49 -14.47 -3.91 7.47
C SER A 49 -15.72 -4.68 7.06
N ARG A 50 -16.84 -3.98 6.84
CA ARG A 50 -18.11 -4.57 6.46
C ARG A 50 -18.13 -5.06 5.02
N THR A 51 -17.49 -4.32 4.11
CA THR A 51 -17.47 -4.68 2.69
C THR A 51 -16.51 -5.85 2.42
N PHE A 52 -15.37 -5.93 3.12
CA PHE A 52 -14.26 -6.82 2.76
C PHE A 52 -13.77 -7.76 3.85
N GLY A 53 -14.43 -7.81 5.01
CA GLY A 53 -13.89 -8.49 6.21
C GLY A 53 -13.36 -9.91 6.01
N GLU A 54 -13.95 -10.70 5.11
CA GLU A 54 -13.52 -12.07 4.80
C GLU A 54 -12.82 -12.21 3.44
N CYS A 55 -12.51 -11.11 2.74
CA CYS A 55 -11.89 -11.16 1.41
C CYS A 55 -10.40 -11.50 1.50
N PRO A 56 -9.96 -12.72 1.10
CA PRO A 56 -8.61 -13.20 1.37
C PRO A 56 -7.57 -12.65 0.39
N ASN A 57 -7.99 -12.14 -0.78
CA ASN A 57 -7.11 -11.79 -1.90
C ASN A 57 -6.88 -10.29 -2.04
N LEU A 58 -6.85 -9.56 -0.92
CA LEU A 58 -6.51 -8.13 -0.92
C LEU A 58 -5.01 -7.95 -0.75
N ARG A 59 -4.44 -7.06 -1.56
CA ARG A 59 -3.05 -6.62 -1.50
C ARG A 59 -3.03 -5.17 -1.06
N PHE A 60 -2.00 -4.82 -0.29
CA PHE A 60 -1.76 -3.46 0.17
C PHE A 60 -0.46 -2.95 -0.43
N THR A 61 -0.47 -1.71 -0.92
CA THR A 61 0.73 -1.04 -1.41
C THR A 61 0.80 0.37 -0.86
N ARG A 62 1.95 0.76 -0.33
CA ARG A 62 2.24 2.13 0.12
C ARG A 62 3.03 2.87 -0.95
N SER A 63 2.70 4.13 -1.16
CA SER A 63 3.48 5.04 -2.00
C SER A 63 3.79 6.32 -1.24
N ALA A 64 5.08 6.66 -1.15
CA ALA A 64 5.56 7.92 -0.58
C ALA A 64 5.98 8.91 -1.68
N ALA A 65 5.60 8.68 -2.94
CA ALA A 65 6.03 9.49 -4.08
C ALA A 65 5.52 10.95 -4.08
N LYS A 66 4.58 11.29 -3.18
CA LYS A 66 3.97 12.62 -3.07
C LYS A 66 4.19 13.20 -1.67
N ARG A 67 3.95 14.51 -1.51
CA ARG A 67 4.04 15.22 -0.21
C ARG A 67 3.21 14.57 0.91
N THR A 68 2.12 13.89 0.55
CA THR A 68 1.32 13.09 1.48
C THR A 68 1.48 11.62 1.10
N PRO A 69 1.92 10.74 2.02
CA PRO A 69 1.99 9.31 1.74
C PRO A 69 0.60 8.76 1.46
N THR A 70 0.48 7.94 0.42
CA THR A 70 -0.77 7.32 0.00
C THR A 70 -0.68 5.81 0.10
N PHE A 71 -1.84 5.17 0.09
CA PHE A 71 -1.93 3.72 -0.03
C PHE A 71 -2.96 3.29 -1.07
N LEU A 72 -2.79 2.07 -1.55
CA LEU A 72 -3.69 1.35 -2.43
C LEU A 72 -4.02 0.00 -1.79
N ILE A 73 -5.30 -0.36 -1.80
CA ILE A 73 -5.81 -1.71 -1.54
C ILE A 73 -6.41 -2.20 -2.84
N GLU A 74 -5.91 -3.33 -3.34
CA GLU A 74 -6.37 -3.91 -4.59
C GLU A 74 -6.53 -5.42 -4.45
N GLY A 75 -7.56 -5.99 -5.08
CA GLY A 75 -7.77 -7.43 -5.02
C GLY A 75 -9.11 -7.86 -5.59
N SER A 76 -9.41 -9.14 -5.48
CA SER A 76 -10.69 -9.71 -5.93
C SER A 76 -11.37 -10.46 -4.80
N CYS A 77 -12.63 -10.17 -4.58
CA CYS A 77 -13.42 -10.77 -3.50
C CYS A 77 -14.60 -11.53 -4.09
N ALA A 78 -14.80 -12.75 -3.63
CA ALA A 78 -15.95 -13.55 -4.04
C ALA A 78 -17.24 -12.90 -3.52
N ILE A 79 -18.25 -12.87 -4.38
CA ILE A 79 -19.62 -12.58 -3.97
C ILE A 79 -20.17 -13.88 -3.37
N LYS A 80 -20.77 -13.79 -2.19
CA LYS A 80 -21.35 -14.97 -1.53
C LYS A 80 -22.36 -15.60 -2.48
N HIS A 81 -22.15 -16.88 -2.79
CA HIS A 81 -23.04 -17.62 -3.67
C HIS A 81 -24.45 -17.66 -3.07
N ASN A 82 -25.40 -17.03 -3.75
CA ASN A 82 -26.80 -17.10 -3.42
C ASN A 82 -27.47 -18.02 -4.44
N PRO A 83 -27.86 -19.25 -4.08
CA PRO A 83 -28.38 -20.23 -5.04
C PRO A 83 -29.71 -19.83 -5.69
N GLU A 84 -30.40 -18.82 -5.15
CA GLU A 84 -31.60 -18.24 -5.76
C GLU A 84 -31.28 -17.19 -6.85
N GLU A 85 -30.06 -16.65 -6.85
CA GLU A 85 -29.56 -15.71 -7.85
C GLU A 85 -28.58 -16.46 -8.76
N ASP A 86 -29.01 -16.75 -9.99
CA ASP A 86 -28.12 -17.23 -11.05
C ASP A 86 -27.11 -16.11 -11.40
N ALA A 87 -26.08 -15.99 -10.56
CA ALA A 87 -25.21 -14.83 -10.56
C ALA A 87 -24.10 -15.00 -11.61
N ASP A 88 -24.29 -14.36 -12.76
CA ASP A 88 -23.28 -14.23 -13.84
C ASP A 88 -21.95 -13.60 -13.37
N CYS A 89 -21.94 -12.95 -12.20
CA CYS A 89 -20.81 -12.21 -11.65
C CYS A 89 -20.36 -12.80 -10.30
N PRO A 90 -19.38 -13.73 -10.29
CA PRO A 90 -18.97 -14.42 -9.06
C PRO A 90 -18.11 -13.59 -8.11
N ALA A 91 -17.63 -12.41 -8.53
CA ALA A 91 -16.69 -11.61 -7.74
C ALA A 91 -16.80 -10.12 -8.03
N TYR A 92 -16.22 -9.31 -7.14
CA TYR A 92 -15.89 -7.91 -7.39
C TYR A 92 -14.38 -7.68 -7.29
N HIS A 93 -13.84 -6.90 -8.23
CA HIS A 93 -12.53 -6.30 -8.12
C HIS A 93 -12.61 -5.05 -7.23
N VAL A 94 -11.76 -5.01 -6.22
CA VAL A 94 -11.63 -3.92 -5.26
C VAL A 94 -10.47 -3.05 -5.68
N HIS A 95 -10.70 -1.73 -5.73
CA HIS A 95 -9.65 -0.75 -5.87
C HIS A 95 -9.95 0.43 -4.92
N ALA A 96 -9.22 0.49 -3.80
CA ALA A 96 -9.38 1.54 -2.80
C ALA A 96 -8.08 2.31 -2.61
N THR A 97 -8.16 3.63 -2.64
CA THR A 97 -7.00 4.49 -2.39
C THR A 97 -7.23 5.35 -1.17
N GLY A 98 -6.15 5.68 -0.47
CA GLY A 98 -6.22 6.52 0.71
C GLY A 98 -4.94 7.28 1.00
N THR A 99 -4.99 8.09 2.05
CA THR A 99 -3.86 8.85 2.58
C THR A 99 -3.48 8.34 3.96
N ILE A 100 -2.19 8.39 4.26
CA ILE A 100 -1.65 8.15 5.61
C ILE A 100 -1.40 9.53 6.20
N ASP A 101 -2.40 10.06 6.90
CA ASP A 101 -2.37 11.42 7.45
C ASP A 101 -1.43 11.47 8.67
N THR A 102 -1.43 10.41 9.49
CA THR A 102 -0.44 10.16 10.56
C THR A 102 -0.16 8.65 10.67
N PRO A 103 0.87 8.20 11.42
CA PRO A 103 1.08 6.77 11.68
C PRO A 103 -0.14 6.06 12.30
N ALA A 104 -1.01 6.80 13.00
CA ALA A 104 -2.22 6.29 13.65
C ALA A 104 -3.53 6.74 12.97
N HIS A 105 -3.47 7.48 11.87
CA HIS A 105 -4.65 7.96 11.14
C HIS A 105 -4.49 7.76 9.64
N TRP A 106 -5.28 6.83 9.12
CA TRP A 106 -5.25 6.39 7.74
C TRP A 106 -6.66 6.58 7.19
N THR A 107 -6.80 7.29 6.08
CA THR A 107 -8.12 7.68 5.57
C THR A 107 -8.29 7.18 4.16
N VAL A 108 -9.33 6.37 3.95
CA VAL A 108 -9.78 5.98 2.62
C VAL A 108 -10.37 7.21 1.93
N ARG A 109 -9.88 7.51 0.72
CA ARG A 109 -10.32 8.68 -0.07
C ARG A 109 -11.23 8.27 -1.21
N GLN A 110 -11.02 7.08 -1.76
CA GLN A 110 -11.81 6.57 -2.88
C GLN A 110 -11.91 5.06 -2.76
N LEU A 111 -13.12 4.55 -2.99
CA LEU A 111 -13.40 3.13 -3.07
C LEU A 111 -14.15 2.84 -4.36
N GLN A 112 -13.64 1.88 -5.14
CA GLN A 112 -14.27 1.38 -6.35
C GLN A 112 -14.44 -0.13 -6.26
N LEU A 113 -15.64 -0.59 -6.64
CA LEU A 113 -16.01 -1.98 -6.78
C LEU A 113 -16.43 -2.21 -8.22
N LYS A 114 -15.78 -3.15 -8.91
CA LYS A 114 -16.16 -3.55 -10.27
C LYS A 114 -16.58 -5.00 -10.26
N LEU A 115 -17.80 -5.30 -10.70
CA LEU A 115 -18.23 -6.68 -10.90
C LEU A 115 -17.34 -7.36 -11.94
N VAL A 116 -16.94 -8.60 -11.66
CA VAL A 116 -16.20 -9.47 -12.57
C VAL A 116 -17.15 -10.59 -12.95
N CYS A 117 -17.53 -10.65 -14.22
CA CYS A 117 -18.51 -11.60 -14.73
C CYS A 117 -17.87 -12.64 -15.64
N SER A 118 -18.48 -13.83 -15.68
CA SER A 118 -17.97 -15.04 -16.36
C SER A 118 -17.67 -14.82 -17.87
N SER A 119 -18.41 -13.94 -18.54
CA SER A 119 -18.19 -13.57 -19.94
C SER A 119 -16.99 -12.64 -20.18
N GLU A 120 -16.60 -11.83 -19.20
CA GLU A 120 -15.45 -10.91 -19.29
C GLU A 120 -14.12 -11.60 -18.91
N GLY A 121 -14.14 -12.55 -17.96
CA GLY A 121 -12.95 -13.31 -17.53
C GLY A 121 -12.40 -14.25 -18.62
N ALA A 122 -13.28 -14.86 -19.42
CA ALA A 122 -12.89 -15.73 -20.52
C ALA A 122 -12.15 -14.97 -21.66
N ALA A 123 -12.39 -13.67 -21.82
CA ALA A 123 -11.74 -12.85 -22.85
C ALA A 123 -10.33 -12.39 -22.44
N ALA A 124 -10.08 -12.16 -21.15
CA ALA A 124 -8.76 -11.79 -20.63
C ALA A 124 -7.79 -12.98 -20.63
N GLN A 125 -8.27 -14.17 -20.29
CA GLN A 125 -7.45 -15.40 -20.22
C GLN A 125 -7.11 -15.99 -21.59
N ARG A 126 -7.81 -15.57 -22.66
CA ARG A 126 -7.49 -15.94 -24.06
C ARG A 126 -6.47 -15.00 -24.74
N ARG A 127 -6.04 -13.93 -24.06
CA ARG A 127 -5.10 -12.93 -24.61
C ARG A 127 -3.68 -13.03 -24.02
N THR A 128 -3.42 -14.03 -23.18
CA THR A 128 -2.10 -14.40 -22.65
C THR A 128 -1.57 -15.64 -23.35
#